data_AF-A0A173ZNM6-F1
#
_entry.id   AF-A0A173ZNM6-F1
#
_cell.length_a   1.000
_cell.length_b   1.000
_cell.length_c   1.000
_cell.angle_alpha   90.00
_cell.angle_beta   90.00
_cell.angle_gamma   90.00
#
_symmetry.space_group_name_H-M   'P 1'
#
loop_
_entity.id
_entity.type
_entity.pdbx_description
1 polymer ?
#
loop_
_entity_poly.entity_id
_entity_poly.type
_entity_poly.pdbx_seq_one_letter_code
_entity_poly.pdbx_strand_id
1 'polypeptide(L)'
;METVYIPAGRSMITLLSDQLPVLFTDPNRQLPALDYCTNAYIHGILSLRQSFANGLEGLLKQEIETTDKHLNLPVLKHMMQLTEKILKARYCYRASEEQLLLDVDETVKSIKVNFASSGQQETVWALNLLFYYLLEDKPSCIILEEPEAHLYPDSQKYMAEALGTFANVGNQVIVTTHSPYILGEFNNLLYAAEIRSADAQRDAIVPSCEMLDACWTKAVHVINGQVIDGMDDGLIDNSLIDGASDIINDENDALMELKWQTEKDNG
;
A
#
# COMPACT_ATOMS: atom_id res chain seq x y z
N MET A 1 -2.58 -20.49 6.90
CA MET A 1 -2.53 -19.03 6.74
C MET A 1 -1.12 -18.70 6.28
N GLU A 2 -0.97 -18.13 5.10
CA GLU A 2 0.34 -17.72 4.57
C GLU A 2 0.62 -16.30 5.05
N THR A 3 1.82 -16.04 5.57
CA THR A 3 2.21 -14.72 6.08
C THR A 3 3.30 -14.13 5.20
N VAL A 4 3.09 -12.91 4.76
CA VAL A 4 3.94 -12.20 3.80
C VAL A 4 4.33 -10.88 4.42
N TYR A 5 5.62 -10.65 4.53
CA TYR A 5 6.16 -9.38 5.02
C TYR A 5 6.69 -8.57 3.85
N ILE A 6 6.31 -7.29 3.80
CA ILE A 6 6.69 -6.33 2.77
C ILE A 6 7.38 -5.16 3.48
N PRO A 7 8.72 -5.03 3.37
CA PRO A 7 9.48 -4.00 4.08
C PRO A 7 9.25 -2.59 3.50
N ALA A 8 9.54 -1.57 4.29
CA ALA A 8 9.68 -0.19 3.83
C ALA A 8 11.00 -0.01 3.03
N GLY A 9 11.09 1.06 2.23
CA GLY A 9 12.30 1.37 1.45
C GLY A 9 12.63 0.33 0.38
N ARG A 10 11.60 -0.29 -0.20
CA ARG A 10 11.69 -1.40 -1.16
C ARG A 10 12.03 -0.96 -2.59
N SER A 11 12.11 0.33 -2.87
CA SER A 11 12.57 0.89 -4.16
C SER A 11 13.94 0.36 -4.56
N MET A 12 14.86 0.18 -3.61
CA MET A 12 16.19 -0.40 -3.89
C MET A 12 16.09 -1.83 -4.45
N ILE A 13 15.20 -2.64 -3.88
CA ILE A 13 14.98 -4.03 -4.32
C ILE A 13 14.40 -4.01 -5.73
N THR A 14 13.41 -3.16 -5.96
CA THR A 14 12.79 -2.97 -7.27
C THR A 14 13.82 -2.49 -8.32
N LEU A 15 14.68 -1.54 -7.99
CA LEU A 15 15.74 -1.02 -8.87
C LEU A 15 16.77 -2.09 -9.26
N LEU A 16 17.03 -3.03 -8.36
CA LEU A 16 18.00 -4.11 -8.55
C LEU A 16 17.37 -5.38 -9.12
N SER A 17 16.08 -5.41 -9.43
CA SER A 17 15.33 -6.64 -9.71
C SER A 17 15.91 -7.51 -10.84
N ASP A 18 16.51 -6.87 -11.86
CA ASP A 18 17.21 -7.55 -12.96
C ASP A 18 18.55 -8.18 -12.50
N GLN A 19 19.20 -7.59 -11.50
CA GLN A 19 20.50 -8.02 -10.95
C GLN A 19 20.34 -8.97 -9.75
N LEU A 20 19.20 -8.96 -9.05
CA LEU A 20 18.95 -9.81 -7.88
C LEU A 20 19.19 -11.29 -8.19
N PRO A 21 18.74 -11.90 -9.30
CA PRO A 21 19.03 -13.30 -9.57
C PRO A 21 20.52 -13.61 -9.57
N VAL A 22 21.36 -12.72 -10.12
CA VAL A 22 22.82 -12.89 -10.15
C VAL A 22 23.42 -12.69 -8.77
N LEU A 23 22.95 -11.70 -8.02
CA LEU A 23 23.43 -11.41 -6.67
C LEU A 23 23.09 -12.53 -5.67
N PHE A 24 21.97 -13.21 -5.86
CA PHE A 24 21.46 -14.26 -4.95
C PHE A 24 21.83 -15.69 -5.38
N THR A 25 22.41 -15.88 -6.56
CA THR A 25 22.88 -17.19 -7.05
C THR A 25 24.38 -17.40 -6.90
N ASP A 26 25.16 -16.37 -6.57
CA ASP A 26 26.60 -16.47 -6.34
C ASP A 26 26.91 -16.87 -4.88
N PRO A 27 27.31 -18.12 -4.59
CA PRO A 27 27.59 -18.58 -3.23
C PRO A 27 28.82 -17.91 -2.59
N ASN A 28 29.65 -17.20 -3.37
CA ASN A 28 30.84 -16.50 -2.86
C ASN A 28 30.59 -15.03 -2.55
N ARG A 29 29.45 -14.47 -2.96
CA ARG A 29 29.06 -13.10 -2.61
C ARG A 29 28.29 -13.13 -1.30
N GLN A 30 28.93 -12.67 -0.24
CA GLN A 30 28.20 -12.16 0.91
C GLN A 30 27.44 -10.93 0.41
N LEU A 31 26.16 -11.09 0.08
CA LEU A 31 25.21 -9.98 0.11
C LEU A 31 25.47 -9.20 1.42
N PRO A 32 25.20 -7.87 1.48
CA PRO A 32 25.03 -7.22 2.78
C PRO A 32 24.17 -8.14 3.64
N ALA A 33 24.44 -8.27 4.94
CA ALA A 33 23.65 -9.13 5.82
C ALA A 33 22.20 -8.60 5.88
N LEU A 34 21.42 -8.86 4.83
CA LEU A 34 20.02 -8.55 4.70
C LEU A 34 19.32 -9.41 5.74
N ASP A 35 18.41 -8.80 6.46
CA ASP A 35 17.62 -9.52 7.45
C ASP A 35 16.78 -10.61 6.76
N TYR A 36 16.28 -11.54 7.57
CA TYR A 36 15.48 -12.66 7.09
C TYR A 36 14.23 -12.19 6.32
N CYS A 37 13.56 -11.15 6.80
CA CYS A 37 12.29 -10.68 6.26
C CYS A 37 12.49 -10.06 4.87
N THR A 38 13.52 -9.25 4.69
CA THR A 38 13.91 -8.68 3.40
C THR A 38 14.28 -9.78 2.40
N ASN A 39 15.02 -10.80 2.82
CA ASN A 39 15.35 -11.94 1.95
C ASN A 39 14.10 -12.73 1.55
N ALA A 40 13.18 -13.00 2.49
CA ALA A 40 11.94 -13.70 2.21
C ALA A 40 11.07 -12.94 1.18
N TYR A 41 10.98 -11.62 1.33
CA TYR A 41 10.30 -10.74 0.38
C TYR A 41 10.91 -10.81 -1.03
N ILE A 42 12.24 -10.71 -1.14
CA ILE A 42 12.96 -10.82 -2.42
C ILE A 42 12.71 -12.16 -3.09
N HIS A 43 12.80 -13.26 -2.33
CA HIS A 43 12.53 -14.60 -2.85
C HIS A 43 11.08 -14.74 -3.33
N GLY A 44 10.12 -14.18 -2.58
CA GLY A 44 8.71 -14.13 -2.99
C GLY A 44 8.54 -13.45 -4.34
N ILE A 45 9.07 -12.23 -4.51
CA ILE A 45 9.07 -11.48 -5.77
C ILE A 45 9.66 -12.32 -6.92
N LEU A 46 10.87 -12.85 -6.73
CA LEU A 46 11.58 -13.57 -7.78
C LEU A 46 10.85 -14.85 -8.20
N SER A 47 10.14 -15.50 -7.27
CA SER A 47 9.33 -16.69 -7.55
C SER A 47 8.06 -16.37 -8.32
N LEU A 48 7.49 -15.18 -8.12
CA LEU A 48 6.19 -14.81 -8.67
C LEU A 48 6.29 -14.00 -9.97
N ARG A 49 7.35 -13.21 -10.21
CA ARG A 49 7.42 -12.27 -11.35
C ARG A 49 7.09 -12.87 -12.72
N GLN A 50 7.42 -14.15 -12.92
CA GLN A 50 7.12 -14.84 -14.19
C GLN A 50 5.61 -15.00 -14.43
N SER A 51 4.79 -15.14 -13.38
CA SER A 51 3.34 -15.25 -13.50
C SER A 51 2.69 -13.94 -13.96
N PHE A 52 3.37 -12.81 -13.76
CA PHE A 52 2.92 -11.47 -14.18
C PHE A 52 3.37 -11.09 -15.60
N ALA A 53 3.68 -12.06 -16.47
CA ALA A 53 4.18 -11.76 -17.81
C ALA A 53 3.21 -10.93 -18.67
N ASN A 54 1.93 -11.09 -18.42
CA ASN A 54 0.84 -10.33 -19.03
C ASN A 54 0.09 -9.45 -18.02
N GLY A 55 0.77 -9.08 -16.92
CA GLY A 55 0.20 -8.28 -15.85
C GLY A 55 -0.93 -8.96 -15.08
N LEU A 56 -1.69 -8.17 -14.32
CA LEU A 56 -2.79 -8.66 -13.49
C LEU A 56 -3.91 -9.32 -14.31
N GLU A 57 -4.26 -8.72 -15.46
CA GLU A 57 -5.26 -9.27 -16.39
C GLU A 57 -4.87 -10.66 -16.89
N GLY A 58 -3.61 -10.82 -17.27
CA GLY A 58 -3.09 -12.10 -17.76
C GLY A 58 -3.08 -13.17 -16.67
N LEU A 59 -2.68 -12.79 -15.46
CA LEU A 59 -2.69 -13.67 -14.30
C LEU A 59 -4.12 -14.13 -13.96
N LEU A 60 -5.08 -13.21 -13.91
CA LEU A 60 -6.49 -13.53 -13.69
C LEU A 60 -7.05 -14.45 -14.77
N LYS A 61 -6.77 -14.14 -16.05
CA LYS A 61 -7.23 -14.95 -17.17
C LYS A 61 -6.69 -16.37 -17.10
N GLN A 62 -5.41 -16.52 -16.77
CA GLN A 62 -4.80 -17.83 -16.60
C GLN A 62 -5.49 -18.61 -15.49
N GLU A 63 -5.73 -18.01 -14.32
CA GLU A 63 -6.39 -18.70 -13.20
C GLU A 63 -7.81 -19.16 -13.54
N ILE A 64 -8.57 -18.34 -14.29
CA ILE A 64 -9.91 -18.71 -14.79
C ILE A 64 -9.84 -19.90 -15.75
N GLU A 65 -8.79 -19.99 -16.58
CA GLU A 65 -8.63 -21.06 -17.56
C GLU A 65 -8.07 -22.35 -16.97
N THR A 66 -7.29 -22.28 -15.89
CA THR A 66 -6.57 -23.42 -15.31
C THR A 66 -7.20 -24.01 -14.05
N THR A 67 -8.15 -23.30 -13.43
CA THR A 67 -8.67 -23.68 -12.11
C THR A 67 -10.19 -23.55 -12.03
N ASP A 68 -10.86 -24.52 -11.40
CA ASP A 68 -12.32 -24.48 -11.12
C ASP A 68 -12.68 -23.66 -9.85
N LYS A 69 -11.79 -22.76 -9.40
CA LYS A 69 -12.02 -21.95 -8.20
C LYS A 69 -13.16 -20.96 -8.43
N HIS A 70 -14.00 -20.76 -7.41
CA HIS A 70 -15.03 -19.72 -7.44
C HIS A 70 -14.42 -18.36 -7.12
N LEU A 71 -13.90 -17.67 -8.14
CA LEU A 71 -13.25 -16.37 -7.97
C LEU A 71 -14.26 -15.24 -7.73
N ASN A 72 -13.97 -14.36 -6.77
CA ASN A 72 -14.72 -13.12 -6.56
C ASN A 72 -14.31 -12.05 -7.59
N LEU A 73 -14.79 -12.21 -8.82
CA LEU A 73 -14.45 -11.34 -9.96
C LEU A 73 -14.71 -9.84 -9.72
N PRO A 74 -15.82 -9.42 -9.07
CA PRO A 74 -16.03 -8.02 -8.72
C PRO A 74 -14.89 -7.43 -7.88
N VAL A 75 -14.47 -8.13 -6.82
CA VAL A 75 -13.40 -7.67 -5.93
C VAL A 75 -12.04 -7.66 -6.64
N LEU A 76 -11.73 -8.69 -7.43
CA LEU A 76 -10.49 -8.75 -8.22
C LEU A 76 -10.41 -7.59 -9.23
N LYS A 77 -11.50 -7.30 -9.95
CA LYS A 77 -11.55 -6.15 -10.87
C LYS A 77 -11.41 -4.83 -10.15
N HIS A 78 -12.02 -4.70 -8.97
CA HIS A 78 -11.88 -3.51 -8.13
C HIS A 78 -10.43 -3.29 -7.69
N MET A 79 -9.75 -4.34 -7.21
CA MET A 79 -8.32 -4.29 -6.86
C MET A 79 -7.44 -3.89 -8.05
N MET A 80 -7.74 -4.35 -9.26
CA MET A 80 -7.03 -3.94 -10.47
C MET A 80 -7.23 -2.45 -10.77
N GLN A 81 -8.45 -1.93 -10.63
CA GLN A 81 -8.74 -0.50 -10.79
C GLN A 81 -7.99 0.36 -9.77
N LEU A 82 -7.94 -0.06 -8.51
CA LEU A 82 -7.15 0.61 -7.46
C LEU A 82 -5.66 0.60 -7.80
N THR A 83 -5.14 -0.54 -8.25
CA THR A 83 -3.74 -0.67 -8.69
C THR A 83 -3.42 0.30 -9.83
N GLU A 84 -4.30 0.42 -10.82
CA GLU A 84 -4.16 1.37 -11.92
C GLU A 84 -4.24 2.84 -11.47
N LYS A 85 -5.12 3.17 -10.51
CA LYS A 85 -5.19 4.53 -9.93
C LYS A 85 -3.91 4.90 -9.16
N ILE A 86 -3.32 3.95 -8.44
CA ILE A 86 -2.10 4.16 -7.65
C ILE A 86 -0.89 4.28 -8.57
N LEU A 87 -0.68 3.31 -9.47
CA LEU A 87 0.49 3.27 -10.34
C LEU A 87 0.37 4.22 -11.54
N LYS A 88 -0.85 4.57 -11.95
CA LYS A 88 -1.14 5.27 -13.22
C LYS A 88 -0.54 4.56 -14.43
N ALA A 89 -0.35 3.25 -14.31
CA ALA A 89 0.31 2.37 -15.26
C ALA A 89 -0.08 0.91 -14.97
N ARG A 90 0.13 0.02 -15.95
CA ARG A 90 -0.07 -1.43 -15.79
C ARG A 90 1.28 -2.15 -15.76
N TYR A 91 1.54 -2.92 -14.72
CA TYR A 91 2.77 -3.71 -14.60
C TYR A 91 2.75 -4.95 -15.51
N CYS A 92 3.88 -5.29 -16.11
CA CYS A 92 4.11 -6.62 -16.69
C CYS A 92 5.60 -7.02 -16.61
N TYR A 93 5.85 -8.33 -16.67
CA TYR A 93 7.20 -8.90 -16.72
C TYR A 93 7.51 -9.49 -18.10
N ARG A 94 8.29 -8.80 -18.92
CA ARG A 94 8.53 -9.21 -20.33
C ARG A 94 10.00 -9.15 -20.68
N ALA A 95 10.45 -10.11 -21.49
CA ALA A 95 11.84 -10.22 -21.92
C ALA A 95 12.85 -10.18 -20.75
N SER A 96 12.49 -10.83 -19.64
CA SER A 96 13.25 -10.86 -18.38
C SER A 96 13.37 -9.52 -17.65
N GLU A 97 12.58 -8.51 -18.04
CA GLU A 97 12.59 -7.18 -17.45
C GLU A 97 11.21 -6.81 -16.87
N GLU A 98 11.23 -6.05 -15.79
CA GLU A 98 10.03 -5.46 -15.20
C GLU A 98 9.67 -4.16 -15.90
N GLN A 99 8.43 -4.04 -16.36
CA GLN A 99 7.96 -2.89 -17.15
C GLN A 99 6.64 -2.33 -16.64
N LEU A 100 6.48 -1.01 -16.76
CA LEU A 100 5.21 -0.31 -16.61
C LEU A 100 4.71 0.13 -17.98
N LEU A 101 3.49 -0.26 -18.31
CA LEU A 101 2.76 0.12 -19.51
C LEU A 101 1.90 1.35 -19.22
N LEU A 102 2.10 2.39 -20.01
CA LEU A 102 1.49 3.70 -19.89
C LEU A 102 0.66 3.98 -21.14
N ASP A 103 -0.59 4.39 -20.96
CA ASP A 103 -1.46 4.83 -22.04
C ASP A 103 -1.19 6.32 -22.31
N VAL A 104 -0.56 6.63 -23.45
CA VAL A 104 -0.15 7.98 -23.86
C VAL A 104 -0.64 8.25 -25.28
N ASP A 105 -1.51 9.24 -25.45
CA ASP A 105 -2.04 9.66 -26.76
C ASP A 105 -2.56 8.49 -27.61
N GLU A 106 -3.39 7.63 -27.02
CA GLU A 106 -3.94 6.41 -27.65
C GLU A 106 -2.89 5.34 -28.03
N THR A 107 -1.63 5.52 -27.61
CA THR A 107 -0.54 4.55 -27.78
C THR A 107 -0.08 4.00 -26.44
N VAL A 108 0.26 2.71 -26.40
CA VAL A 108 0.85 2.10 -25.21
C VAL A 108 2.37 2.28 -25.28
N LYS A 109 2.94 3.00 -24.31
CA LYS A 109 4.39 3.11 -24.11
C LYS A 109 4.81 2.25 -22.93
N SER A 110 6.02 1.70 -22.98
CA SER A 110 6.60 0.92 -21.89
C SER A 110 7.84 1.58 -21.35
N ILE A 111 7.97 1.65 -20.03
CA ILE A 111 9.20 2.03 -19.33
C ILE A 111 9.63 0.87 -18.44
N LYS A 112 10.94 0.70 -18.22
CA LYS A 112 11.40 -0.22 -17.18
C LYS A 112 11.03 0.33 -15.81
N VAL A 113 10.71 -0.54 -14.86
CA VAL A 113 10.41 -0.12 -13.48
C VAL A 113 11.60 0.64 -12.87
N ASN A 114 12.82 0.35 -13.28
CA ASN A 114 14.02 1.06 -12.82
C ASN A 114 14.03 2.56 -13.19
N PHE A 115 13.24 2.97 -14.18
CA PHE A 115 13.06 4.36 -14.60
C PHE A 115 11.71 4.96 -14.13
N ALA A 116 10.92 4.20 -13.38
CA ALA A 116 9.66 4.65 -12.79
C ALA A 116 9.90 5.64 -11.65
N SER A 117 8.86 6.34 -11.20
CA SER A 117 8.96 7.20 -10.01
C SER A 117 9.23 6.38 -8.75
N SER A 118 9.81 6.99 -7.72
CA SER A 118 10.05 6.30 -6.43
C SER A 118 8.77 5.72 -5.84
N GLY A 119 7.65 6.45 -5.89
CA GLY A 119 6.35 5.95 -5.44
C GLY A 119 5.89 4.70 -6.21
N GLN A 120 6.10 4.66 -7.54
CA GLN A 120 5.80 3.45 -8.34
C GLN A 120 6.72 2.29 -7.96
N GLN A 121 8.03 2.55 -7.78
CA GLN A 121 9.01 1.53 -7.42
C GLN A 121 8.75 0.93 -6.03
N GLU A 122 8.33 1.76 -5.08
CA GLU A 122 7.94 1.31 -3.74
C GLU A 122 6.65 0.47 -3.80
N THR A 123 5.66 0.82 -4.61
CA THR A 123 4.32 0.22 -4.47
C THR A 123 3.99 -0.92 -5.41
N VAL A 124 4.66 -1.02 -6.56
CA VAL A 124 4.32 -2.00 -7.60
C VAL A 124 4.25 -3.44 -7.08
N TRP A 125 5.23 -3.86 -6.28
CA TRP A 125 5.26 -5.22 -5.74
C TRP A 125 4.30 -5.43 -4.57
N ALA A 126 4.05 -4.40 -3.76
CA ALA A 126 3.01 -4.49 -2.74
C ALA A 126 1.63 -4.75 -3.37
N LEU A 127 1.31 -4.03 -4.45
CA LEU A 127 0.05 -4.19 -5.19
C LEU A 127 -0.03 -5.54 -5.91
N ASN A 128 1.06 -5.98 -6.55
CA ASN A 128 1.12 -7.29 -7.19
C ASN A 128 0.91 -8.43 -6.18
N LEU A 129 1.51 -8.35 -4.99
CA LEU A 129 1.33 -9.36 -3.93
C LEU A 129 -0.09 -9.34 -3.38
N LEU A 130 -0.65 -8.15 -3.09
CA LEU A 130 -2.06 -8.02 -2.68
C LEU A 130 -2.99 -8.70 -3.69
N PHE A 131 -2.79 -8.44 -4.99
CA PHE A 131 -3.59 -9.06 -6.04
C PHE A 131 -3.38 -10.58 -6.12
N TYR A 132 -2.12 -11.05 -6.07
CA TYR A 132 -1.79 -12.48 -6.13
C TYR A 132 -2.46 -13.26 -5.00
N TYR A 133 -2.35 -12.77 -3.76
CA TYR A 133 -2.93 -13.46 -2.61
C TYR A 133 -4.45 -13.36 -2.56
N LEU A 134 -5.03 -12.29 -3.11
CA LEU A 134 -6.47 -12.19 -3.32
C LEU A 134 -6.95 -13.22 -4.35
N LEU A 135 -6.17 -13.46 -5.40
CA LEU A 135 -6.48 -14.43 -6.45
C LEU A 135 -6.31 -15.89 -6.00
N GLU A 136 -5.33 -16.17 -5.12
CA GLU A 136 -5.12 -17.52 -4.57
C GLU A 136 -6.33 -18.03 -3.76
N ASP A 137 -7.17 -17.12 -3.27
CA ASP A 137 -8.38 -17.39 -2.48
C ASP A 137 -8.09 -18.28 -1.25
N LYS A 138 -6.99 -17.94 -0.56
CA LYS A 138 -6.56 -18.60 0.68
C LYS A 138 -6.37 -17.56 1.77
N PRO A 139 -6.73 -17.86 3.04
CA PRO A 139 -6.46 -16.97 4.15
C PRO A 139 -4.98 -16.62 4.22
N SER A 140 -4.68 -15.34 4.03
CA SER A 140 -3.35 -14.78 4.02
C SER A 140 -3.25 -13.60 4.98
N CYS A 141 -2.03 -13.33 5.45
CA CYS A 141 -1.71 -12.24 6.33
C CYS A 141 -0.59 -11.42 5.70
N ILE A 142 -0.88 -10.17 5.34
CA ILE A 142 0.11 -9.24 4.83
C ILE A 142 0.53 -8.28 5.94
N ILE A 143 1.83 -8.22 6.19
CA ILE A 143 2.47 -7.23 7.03
C ILE A 143 3.17 -6.25 6.10
N LEU A 144 2.70 -5.00 6.06
CA LEU A 144 3.13 -3.99 5.10
C LEU A 144 3.64 -2.76 5.85
N GLU A 145 4.94 -2.53 5.75
CA GLU A 145 5.57 -1.35 6.32
C GLU A 145 5.47 -0.15 5.37
N GLU A 146 5.13 1.02 5.93
CA GLU A 146 5.02 2.33 5.27
C GLU A 146 4.43 2.25 3.84
N PRO A 147 3.17 1.79 3.68
CA PRO A 147 2.51 1.71 2.37
C PRO A 147 2.43 3.04 1.61
N GLU A 148 2.50 4.17 2.32
CA GLU A 148 2.51 5.52 1.79
C GLU A 148 3.85 5.99 1.20
N ALA A 149 4.94 5.26 1.42
CA ALA A 149 6.28 5.76 1.14
C ALA A 149 6.40 6.26 -0.31
N HIS A 150 6.76 7.54 -0.46
CA HIS A 150 6.89 8.25 -1.74
C HIS A 150 5.61 8.34 -2.61
N LEU A 151 4.44 7.97 -2.09
CA LEU A 151 3.16 8.19 -2.75
C LEU A 151 2.64 9.62 -2.54
N TYR A 152 1.97 10.15 -3.56
CA TYR A 152 1.19 11.38 -3.45
C TYR A 152 -0.07 11.14 -2.59
N PRO A 153 -0.60 12.14 -1.85
CA PRO A 153 -1.76 11.95 -0.97
C PRO A 153 -2.95 11.22 -1.60
N ASP A 154 -3.34 11.56 -2.84
CA ASP A 154 -4.43 10.88 -3.55
C ASP A 154 -4.15 9.37 -3.72
N SER A 155 -2.91 8.98 -4.00
CA SER A 155 -2.51 7.57 -4.13
C SER A 155 -2.48 6.85 -2.78
N GLN A 156 -2.22 7.57 -1.68
CA GLN A 156 -2.27 6.99 -0.33
C GLN A 156 -3.70 6.62 0.06
N LYS A 157 -4.69 7.44 -0.33
CA LYS A 157 -6.11 7.10 -0.21
C LYS A 157 -6.43 5.79 -0.92
N TYR A 158 -6.08 5.67 -2.20
CA TYR A 158 -6.31 4.44 -2.98
C TYR A 158 -5.57 3.22 -2.41
N MET A 159 -4.39 3.43 -1.81
CA MET A 159 -3.67 2.37 -1.11
C MET A 159 -4.45 1.87 0.13
N ALA A 160 -5.04 2.78 0.91
CA ALA A 160 -5.91 2.42 2.03
C ALA A 160 -7.17 1.67 1.55
N GLU A 161 -7.81 2.12 0.47
CA GLU A 161 -8.93 1.40 -0.16
C GLU A 161 -8.53 -0.02 -0.62
N ALA A 162 -7.32 -0.19 -1.17
CA ALA A 162 -6.81 -1.50 -1.59
C ALA A 162 -6.58 -2.44 -0.40
N LEU A 163 -6.00 -1.92 0.69
CA LEU A 163 -5.80 -2.69 1.92
C LEU A 163 -7.14 -3.05 2.58
N GLY A 164 -8.10 -2.12 2.59
CA GLY A 164 -9.47 -2.38 3.01
C GLY A 164 -10.13 -3.48 2.18
N THR A 165 -9.99 -3.41 0.86
CA THR A 165 -10.48 -4.44 -0.08
C THR A 165 -9.90 -5.82 0.22
N PHE A 166 -8.59 -5.89 0.48
CA PHE A 166 -7.92 -7.14 0.80
C PHE A 166 -8.38 -7.70 2.16
N ALA A 167 -8.54 -6.85 3.16
CA ALA A 167 -9.01 -7.25 4.50
C ALA A 167 -10.48 -7.68 4.52
N ASN A 168 -11.34 -7.00 3.75
CA ASN A 168 -12.79 -7.22 3.71
C ASN A 168 -13.17 -8.66 3.30
N VAL A 169 -12.37 -9.30 2.44
CA VAL A 169 -12.58 -10.70 2.04
C VAL A 169 -12.07 -11.72 3.07
N GLY A 170 -11.66 -11.28 4.26
CA GLY A 170 -11.24 -12.13 5.37
C GLY A 170 -9.73 -12.38 5.46
N ASN A 171 -8.91 -11.66 4.70
CA ASN A 171 -7.46 -11.68 4.90
C ASN A 171 -7.05 -10.76 6.05
N GLN A 172 -5.90 -11.03 6.65
CA GLN A 172 -5.34 -10.18 7.70
C GLN A 172 -4.37 -9.16 7.09
N VAL A 173 -4.46 -7.92 7.55
CA VAL A 173 -3.54 -6.84 7.17
C VAL A 173 -2.97 -6.22 8.44
N ILE A 174 -1.65 -6.10 8.51
CA ILE A 174 -0.91 -5.37 9.55
C ILE A 174 -0.11 -4.30 8.84
N VAL A 175 -0.32 -3.05 9.22
CA VAL A 175 0.33 -1.90 8.57
C VAL A 175 1.02 -1.04 9.62
N THR A 176 2.23 -0.60 9.30
CA THR A 176 2.86 0.54 9.99
C THR A 176 2.73 1.76 9.10
N THR A 177 2.33 2.89 9.66
CA THR A 177 2.11 4.11 8.88
C THR A 177 2.28 5.33 9.77
N HIS A 178 2.81 6.39 9.16
CA HIS A 178 2.82 7.74 9.69
C HIS A 178 1.91 8.66 8.87
N SER A 179 1.14 8.10 7.92
CA SER A 179 0.31 8.89 7.02
C SER A 179 -1.03 9.27 7.64
N PRO A 180 -1.30 10.57 7.84
CA PRO A 180 -2.65 11.01 8.21
C PRO A 180 -3.68 10.73 7.10
N TYR A 181 -3.24 10.59 5.84
CA TYR A 181 -4.13 10.28 4.71
C TYR A 181 -4.59 8.83 4.74
N ILE A 182 -3.70 7.88 5.05
CA ILE A 182 -4.06 6.47 5.18
C ILE A 182 -4.97 6.26 6.39
N LEU A 183 -4.63 6.85 7.55
CA LEU A 183 -5.48 6.72 8.73
C LEU A 183 -6.84 7.39 8.54
N GLY A 184 -6.87 8.58 7.94
CA GLY A 184 -8.10 9.28 7.59
C GLY A 184 -8.99 8.45 6.67
N GLU A 185 -8.41 7.77 5.67
CA GLU A 185 -9.19 6.90 4.81
C GLU A 185 -9.65 5.62 5.51
N PHE A 186 -8.83 4.99 6.36
CA PHE A 186 -9.30 3.87 7.19
C PHE A 186 -10.49 4.26 8.08
N ASN A 187 -10.52 5.47 8.62
CA ASN A 187 -11.68 6.00 9.33
C ASN A 187 -12.92 6.12 8.44
N ASN A 188 -12.77 6.57 7.19
CA ASN A 188 -13.88 6.57 6.24
C ASN A 188 -14.43 5.16 5.99
N LEU A 189 -13.54 4.16 5.85
CA LEU A 189 -13.91 2.77 5.62
C LEU A 189 -14.59 2.12 6.84
N LEU A 190 -14.13 2.46 8.05
CA LEU A 190 -14.74 2.04 9.33
C LEU A 190 -16.13 2.67 9.49
N TYR A 191 -16.22 3.99 9.33
CA TYR A 191 -17.47 4.73 9.48
C TYR A 191 -18.52 4.30 8.45
N ALA A 192 -18.11 3.96 7.23
CA ALA A 192 -19.00 3.41 6.21
C ALA A 192 -19.67 2.10 6.65
N ALA A 193 -18.97 1.24 7.40
CA ALA A 193 -19.52 -0.01 7.93
C ALA A 193 -20.56 0.18 9.04
N GLU A 194 -20.51 1.32 9.75
CA GLU A 194 -21.48 1.65 10.80
C GLU A 194 -22.82 2.12 10.24
N ILE A 195 -22.83 2.72 9.04
CA ILE A 195 -24.04 3.26 8.40
C ILE A 195 -24.86 2.12 7.78
N ARG A 196 -25.73 1.50 8.59
CA ARG A 196 -26.58 0.36 8.17
C ARG A 196 -27.89 0.74 7.46
N SER A 197 -28.29 2.01 7.46
CA SER A 197 -29.63 2.44 7.04
C SER A 197 -29.70 2.98 5.60
N ALA A 198 -28.58 3.06 4.88
CA ALA A 198 -28.49 3.76 3.59
C ALA A 198 -27.57 3.04 2.58
N ASP A 199 -27.71 1.72 2.45
CA ASP A 199 -26.76 0.87 1.71
C ASP A 199 -26.40 1.39 0.32
N ALA A 200 -27.37 1.74 -0.52
CA ALA A 200 -27.11 2.19 -1.89
C ALA A 200 -26.44 3.57 -1.98
N GLN A 201 -26.73 4.48 -1.06
CA GLN A 201 -26.10 5.81 -1.02
C GLN A 201 -24.69 5.73 -0.45
N ARG A 202 -24.50 4.89 0.58
CA ARG A 202 -23.20 4.62 1.20
C ARG A 202 -22.28 3.86 0.23
N ASP A 203 -22.80 2.87 -0.51
CA ASP A 203 -22.06 2.16 -1.57
C ASP A 203 -21.56 3.08 -2.69
N ALA A 204 -22.26 4.17 -2.96
CA ALA A 204 -21.84 5.15 -3.96
C ALA A 204 -20.67 6.03 -3.47
N ILE A 205 -20.40 6.06 -2.17
CA ILE A 205 -19.30 6.81 -1.55
C ILE A 205 -18.13 5.88 -1.24
N VAL A 206 -18.41 4.79 -0.52
CA VAL A 206 -17.46 3.73 -0.16
C VAL A 206 -18.04 2.38 -0.61
N PRO A 207 -17.49 1.76 -1.65
CA PRO A 207 -17.87 0.42 -2.10
C PRO A 207 -17.89 -0.59 -0.95
N SER A 208 -18.91 -1.45 -0.90
CA SER A 208 -19.06 -2.47 0.16
C SER A 208 -17.82 -3.35 0.35
N CYS A 209 -17.07 -3.61 -0.72
CA CYS A 209 -15.87 -4.43 -0.68
C CYS A 209 -14.68 -3.75 -0.02
N GLU A 210 -14.69 -2.44 0.24
CA GLU A 210 -13.58 -1.73 0.90
C GLU A 210 -13.78 -1.60 2.41
N MET A 211 -15.00 -1.78 2.91
CA MET A 211 -15.37 -1.45 4.29
C MET A 211 -14.60 -2.27 5.32
N LEU A 212 -14.32 -1.65 6.46
CA LEU A 212 -13.65 -2.25 7.61
C LEU A 212 -14.63 -2.36 8.79
N ASP A 213 -14.67 -3.51 9.46
CA ASP A 213 -15.49 -3.70 10.66
C ASP A 213 -14.67 -3.34 11.90
N ALA A 214 -15.16 -2.39 12.70
CA ALA A 214 -14.52 -1.97 13.94
C ALA A 214 -14.26 -3.12 14.94
N CYS A 215 -15.03 -4.21 14.91
CA CYS A 215 -14.81 -5.39 15.74
C CYS A 215 -13.55 -6.18 15.35
N TRP A 216 -13.10 -6.03 14.10
CA TRP A 216 -11.95 -6.73 13.51
C TRP A 216 -10.77 -5.80 13.23
N THR A 217 -10.91 -4.51 13.51
CA THR A 217 -9.87 -3.50 13.31
C THR A 217 -9.32 -3.03 14.65
N LYS A 218 -8.00 -2.89 14.72
CA LYS A 218 -7.31 -2.33 15.89
C LYS A 218 -6.18 -1.42 15.43
N ALA A 219 -6.19 -0.20 15.92
CA ALA A 219 -5.05 0.71 15.84
C ALA A 219 -4.35 0.78 17.21
N VAL A 220 -3.02 0.86 17.17
CA VAL A 220 -2.18 1.07 18.34
C VAL A 220 -1.08 2.05 18.00
N HIS A 221 -0.70 2.87 18.96
CA HIS A 221 0.43 3.77 18.83
C HIS A 221 1.60 3.27 19.67
N VAL A 222 2.78 3.20 19.06
CA VAL A 222 4.02 2.78 19.73
C VAL A 222 4.89 4.02 19.98
N ILE A 223 4.91 4.51 21.21
CA ILE A 223 5.72 5.66 21.62
C ILE A 223 6.61 5.26 22.80
N ASN A 224 7.90 5.59 22.74
CA ASN A 224 8.85 5.38 23.85
C ASN A 224 8.87 3.92 24.37
N GLY A 225 8.68 2.94 23.47
CA GLY A 225 8.63 1.52 23.81
C GLY A 225 7.36 1.08 24.54
N GLN A 226 6.34 1.94 24.60
CA GLN A 226 5.02 1.61 25.14
C GLN A 226 3.99 1.52 24.01
N VAL A 227 3.02 0.63 24.19
CA VAL A 227 1.87 0.49 23.28
C VAL A 227 0.68 1.16 23.92
N ILE A 228 0.12 2.14 23.24
CA ILE A 228 -1.05 2.90 23.65
C ILE A 228 -2.20 2.54 22.70
N ASP A 229 -3.42 2.47 23.22
CA ASP A 229 -4.60 2.28 22.37
C ASP A 229 -4.76 3.48 21.44
N GLY A 230 -4.87 3.22 20.14
CA GLY A 230 -5.07 4.24 19.11
C GLY A 230 -6.52 4.30 18.61
N MET A 231 -7.45 3.63 19.28
CA MET A 231 -8.88 3.66 18.92
C MET A 231 -9.67 4.59 19.85
N ASP A 232 -10.57 5.38 19.28
CA ASP A 232 -11.59 6.17 19.99
C ASP A 232 -12.96 5.99 19.31
N ASP A 233 -13.96 5.57 20.09
CA ASP A 233 -15.33 5.27 19.63
C ASP A 233 -15.44 4.47 18.32
N GLY A 234 -14.62 3.41 18.17
CA GLY A 234 -14.63 2.56 16.97
C GLY A 234 -13.84 3.09 15.77
N LEU A 235 -13.32 4.32 15.87
CA LEU A 235 -12.46 4.96 14.89
C LEU A 235 -11.01 5.03 15.37
N ILE A 236 -10.09 5.32 14.45
CA ILE A 236 -8.68 5.54 14.72
C ILE A 236 -8.49 7.00 15.16
N ASP A 237 -7.83 7.21 16.29
CA ASP A 237 -7.44 8.54 16.76
C ASP A 237 -6.25 9.07 15.96
N ASN A 238 -6.54 9.96 15.02
CA ASN A 238 -5.55 10.58 14.13
C ASN A 238 -4.70 11.64 14.83
N SER A 239 -5.13 12.18 15.99
CA SER A 239 -4.38 13.22 16.71
C SER A 239 -3.03 12.72 17.22
N LEU A 240 -2.90 11.41 17.38
CA LEU A 240 -1.72 10.75 17.91
C LEU A 240 -0.48 10.84 16.99
N ILE A 241 -0.65 11.10 15.69
CA ILE A 241 0.47 11.22 14.74
C ILE A 241 1.02 12.66 14.67
N ASP A 242 0.26 13.66 15.13
CA ASP A 242 0.51 15.06 14.76
C ASP A 242 1.39 15.86 15.73
N GLY A 243 2.03 15.19 16.71
CA GLY A 243 2.80 15.87 17.75
C GLY A 243 3.97 16.73 17.22
N ALA A 244 4.51 16.43 16.04
CA ALA A 244 5.51 17.28 15.40
C ALA A 244 4.91 18.54 14.76
N SER A 245 3.72 18.45 14.17
CA SER A 245 3.03 19.60 13.59
C SER A 245 2.56 20.58 14.66
N ASP A 246 2.10 20.07 15.81
CA ASP A 246 1.74 20.91 16.96
C ASP A 246 2.93 21.77 17.40
N ILE A 247 4.11 21.16 17.56
CA ILE A 247 5.34 21.88 17.93
C ILE A 247 5.72 22.90 16.85
N ILE A 248 5.65 22.53 15.57
CA ILE A 248 5.98 23.44 14.46
C ILE A 248 5.03 24.64 14.43
N ASN A 249 3.73 24.41 14.66
CA ASN A 249 2.72 25.46 14.71
C ASN A 249 2.94 26.38 15.91
N ASP A 250 3.20 25.82 17.09
CA ASP A 250 3.51 26.58 18.31
C ASP A 250 4.76 27.46 18.12
N GLU A 251 5.81 26.92 17.50
CA GLU A 251 7.03 27.68 17.18
C GLU A 251 6.74 28.83 16.21
N ASN A 252 5.94 28.59 15.17
CA ASN A 252 5.56 29.62 14.21
C ASN A 252 4.70 30.72 14.85
N ASP A 253 3.74 30.35 15.70
CA ASP A 253 2.91 31.29 16.44
C ASP A 253 3.75 32.17 17.37
N ALA A 254 4.73 31.57 18.06
CA ALA A 254 5.69 32.31 18.88
C ALA A 254 6.54 33.30 18.06
N LEU A 255 6.98 32.91 16.86
CA LEU A 255 7.73 33.79 15.95
C LEU A 255 6.85 34.94 15.41
N MET A 256 5.58 34.68 15.12
CA MET A 256 4.62 35.71 14.67
C MET A 256 4.36 36.75 15.76
N GLU A 257 4.18 36.32 17.01
CA GLU A 257 4.00 37.22 18.16
C GLU A 257 5.24 38.09 18.39
N LEU A 258 6.44 37.51 18.32
CA LEU A 258 7.70 38.26 18.45
C LEU A 258 7.83 39.34 17.37
N LYS A 259 7.46 39.02 16.12
CA LYS A 259 7.47 39.96 15.00
C LYS A 259 6.48 41.11 15.23
N TRP A 260 5.26 40.82 15.69
CA TRP A 260 4.28 41.87 15.99
C TRP A 260 4.73 42.81 17.11
N GLN A 261 5.41 42.30 18.13
CA GLN A 261 5.95 43.12 19.21
C GLN A 261 7.07 44.05 18.72
N THR A 262 7.99 43.53 17.89
CA THR A 262 9.09 44.35 17.32
C THR A 262 8.62 45.38 16.29
N GLU A 263 7.51 45.14 15.58
CA GLU A 263 6.89 46.12 14.69
C GLU A 263 6.18 47.24 15.46
N LYS A 264 5.62 46.95 16.64
CA LYS A 264 5.01 47.96 17.53
C LYS A 264 6.04 48.85 18.23
N ASP A 265 7.21 48.31 18.58
CA ASP A 265 8.27 49.08 19.25
C ASP A 265 9.07 49.98 18.29
N ASN A 266 8.95 49.78 16.97
CA ASN A 266 9.64 50.54 15.93
C ASN A 266 8.74 51.54 15.17
N GLY A 267 7.47 51.70 15.55
CA GLY A 267 6.51 52.64 14.96
C GLY A 267 6.08 53.74 15.93
#